data_AF-A0A0T0M8V8-F1
#
_entry.id   AF-A0A0T0M8V8-F1
#
_cell.length_a   1.000
_cell.length_b   1.000
_cell.length_c   1.000
_cell.angle_alpha   90.00
_cell.angle_beta   90.00
_cell.angle_gamma   90.00
#
_symmetry.space_group_name_H-M   'P 1'
#
loop_
_entity.id
_entity.type
_entity.pdbx_description
1 polymer ?
#
loop_
_entity_poly.entity_id
_entity_poly.type
_entity_poly.pdbx_seq_one_letter_code
_entity_poly.pdbx_strand_id
1 'polypeptide(L)'
;MSHTETYSSWENLVKKQLKTDDIESVLQKDNLEGIEVKPFYTNVQKPLVNLPKIEESTHLVAKYHESLEEDVLAFLLDENVENLEEKTIFVNNEDLAGHISPQEEDQYFSLIDVFDEENCVIKDQLVKELLAKQFRRNICIDISLHQNAGASIVQQLGIALAKAKELTEIYGAEILNKLVFRIAVGGNYFFEMAKVRAFKLIFNQFSKEFDLDLIPYIFVETSLRNKSVSDSENNLIRSTLELASAMIAGADAVYSNNYSIEKSSENSEEISFKQQIVLAYESIINVFEDASNGSYYVEDITQQIADKSWKLFLEIEEAGGYLESLKQGIIQKKIYDQAVEEQKWVEEGKIKLIGVNLYPKLEVKKSVEELYNPAEIKAVRWGEMFE
;
A
#
# COMPACT_ATOMS: atom_id res chain seq x y z
N MET A 1 -10.63 39.25 0.53
CA MET A 1 -11.30 38.76 -0.69
C MET A 1 -12.19 37.62 -0.28
N SER A 2 -13.45 37.62 -0.70
CA SER A 2 -14.33 36.48 -0.44
C SER A 2 -13.86 35.26 -1.26
N HIS A 3 -14.10 34.03 -0.79
CA HIS A 3 -13.70 32.81 -1.53
C HIS A 3 -14.23 32.79 -2.98
N THR A 4 -15.38 33.42 -3.22
CA THR A 4 -16.03 33.55 -4.52
C THR A 4 -15.27 34.49 -5.48
N GLU A 5 -14.71 35.59 -4.97
CA GLU A 5 -13.84 36.49 -5.77
C GLU A 5 -12.56 35.77 -6.19
N THR A 6 -12.01 34.93 -5.32
CA THR A 6 -10.78 34.17 -5.57
C THR A 6 -10.96 33.12 -6.66
N TYR A 7 -12.06 32.33 -6.61
CA TYR A 7 -12.34 31.33 -7.64
C TYR A 7 -12.59 31.97 -9.02
N SER A 8 -13.43 33.01 -9.09
CA SER A 8 -13.74 33.65 -10.36
C SER A 8 -12.50 34.32 -10.99
N SER A 9 -11.61 34.90 -10.17
CA SER A 9 -10.34 35.43 -10.66
C SER A 9 -9.41 34.33 -11.20
N TRP A 10 -9.33 33.19 -10.50
CA TRP A 10 -8.54 32.04 -10.94
C TRP A 10 -9.09 31.46 -12.24
N GLU A 11 -10.40 31.22 -12.32
CA GLU A 11 -11.08 30.64 -13.47
C GLU A 11 -10.83 31.47 -14.74
N ASN A 12 -10.99 32.80 -14.65
CA ASN A 12 -10.73 33.71 -15.76
C ASN A 12 -9.26 33.66 -16.24
N LEU A 13 -8.31 33.55 -15.31
CA LEU A 13 -6.89 33.43 -15.64
C LEU A 13 -6.62 32.11 -16.39
N VAL A 14 -7.17 31.01 -15.89
CA VAL A 14 -7.00 29.68 -16.46
C VAL A 14 -7.63 29.58 -17.85
N LYS A 15 -8.87 30.07 -18.03
CA LYS A 15 -9.53 30.15 -19.34
C LYS A 15 -8.66 30.87 -20.37
N LYS A 16 -8.07 32.00 -19.97
CA LYS A 16 -7.16 32.78 -20.81
C LYS A 16 -5.87 32.02 -21.16
N GLN A 17 -5.27 31.32 -20.21
CA GLN A 17 -4.02 30.58 -20.41
C GLN A 17 -4.21 29.33 -21.28
N LEU A 18 -5.26 28.56 -21.01
CA LEU A 18 -5.60 27.34 -21.74
C LEU A 18 -6.32 27.61 -23.07
N LYS A 19 -6.80 28.85 -23.29
CA LYS A 19 -7.57 29.26 -24.47
C LYS A 19 -8.82 28.40 -24.68
N THR A 20 -9.50 28.06 -23.59
CA THR A 20 -10.77 27.31 -23.56
C THR A 20 -11.72 27.96 -22.56
N ASP A 21 -13.01 27.96 -22.87
CA ASP A 21 -14.06 28.35 -21.92
C ASP A 21 -14.49 27.18 -21.01
N ASP A 22 -14.21 25.95 -21.44
CA ASP A 22 -14.43 24.73 -20.67
C ASP A 22 -13.08 24.26 -20.11
N ILE A 23 -12.78 24.72 -18.89
CA ILE A 23 -11.53 24.38 -18.19
C ILE A 23 -11.62 23.03 -17.50
N GLU A 24 -12.83 22.58 -17.14
CA GLU A 24 -13.05 21.33 -16.42
C GLU A 24 -12.68 20.14 -17.31
N SER A 25 -13.08 20.13 -18.58
CA SER A 25 -12.69 19.05 -19.51
C SER A 25 -11.18 18.95 -19.79
N VAL A 26 -10.41 19.99 -19.49
CA VAL A 26 -8.94 20.01 -19.67
C VAL A 26 -8.21 19.65 -18.39
N LEU A 27 -8.74 20.07 -17.24
CA LEU A 27 -8.04 19.97 -15.95
C LEU A 27 -8.49 18.78 -15.11
N GLN A 28 -9.70 18.27 -15.34
CA GLN A 28 -10.12 17.01 -14.74
C GLN A 28 -9.36 15.87 -15.39
N LYS A 29 -8.89 14.95 -14.55
CA LYS A 29 -8.29 13.70 -14.98
C LYS A 29 -9.15 12.56 -14.50
N ASP A 30 -9.55 11.72 -15.45
CA ASP A 30 -10.19 10.46 -15.12
C ASP A 30 -9.25 9.58 -14.29
N ASN A 31 -9.83 8.83 -13.38
CA ASN A 31 -9.17 7.73 -12.67
C ASN A 31 -10.15 6.58 -12.56
N LEU A 32 -9.59 5.37 -12.47
CA LEU A 32 -10.36 4.13 -12.43
C LEU A 32 -11.13 3.94 -11.12
N GLU A 33 -10.82 4.73 -10.09
CA GLU A 33 -11.42 4.60 -8.76
C GLU A 33 -12.67 5.48 -8.57
N GLY A 34 -12.99 6.30 -9.57
CA GLY A 34 -14.08 7.27 -9.52
C GLY A 34 -13.93 8.28 -8.38
N ILE A 35 -12.69 8.64 -8.02
CA ILE A 35 -12.37 9.71 -7.07
C ILE A 35 -12.46 11.04 -7.82
N GLU A 36 -13.23 11.99 -7.32
CA GLU A 36 -13.31 13.31 -7.94
C GLU A 36 -12.14 14.17 -7.47
N VAL A 37 -11.30 14.63 -8.41
CA VAL A 37 -10.22 15.57 -8.14
C VAL A 37 -10.58 16.91 -8.76
N LYS A 38 -10.69 17.94 -7.92
CA LYS A 38 -11.05 19.29 -8.36
C LYS A 38 -9.82 20.01 -8.91
N PRO A 39 -9.96 20.81 -9.96
CA PRO A 39 -8.85 21.62 -10.47
C PRO A 39 -8.45 22.74 -9.50
N PHE A 40 -9.34 23.10 -8.57
CA PHE A 40 -9.09 24.15 -7.58
C PHE A 40 -9.80 23.86 -6.26
N TYR A 41 -9.07 23.99 -5.15
CA TYR A 41 -9.55 23.81 -3.80
C TYR A 41 -9.52 25.12 -3.03
N THR A 42 -10.57 25.42 -2.25
CA THR A 42 -10.67 26.68 -1.46
C THR A 42 -10.68 26.47 0.05
N ASN A 43 -11.08 25.29 0.50
CA ASN A 43 -11.11 24.90 1.90
C ASN A 43 -11.08 23.38 2.03
N VAL A 44 -10.83 22.90 3.25
CA VAL A 44 -11.18 21.55 3.67
C VAL A 44 -12.63 21.58 4.14
N GLN A 45 -13.54 20.87 3.48
CA GLN A 45 -14.95 20.85 3.88
C GLN A 45 -15.16 20.14 5.22
N LYS A 46 -14.43 19.03 5.43
CA LYS A 46 -14.45 18.22 6.65
C LYS A 46 -13.02 17.88 7.05
N PRO A 47 -12.41 18.64 7.97
CA PRO A 47 -11.09 18.30 8.48
C PRO A 47 -11.11 16.91 9.12
N LEU A 48 -10.18 16.05 8.70
CA LEU A 48 -10.05 14.71 9.25
C LEU A 48 -9.26 14.75 10.55
N VAL A 49 -9.57 13.83 11.45
CA VAL A 49 -8.79 13.64 12.68
C VAL A 49 -7.42 13.12 12.28
N ASN A 50 -6.36 13.74 12.80
CA ASN A 50 -5.02 13.22 12.62
C ASN A 50 -4.82 12.02 13.57
N LEU A 51 -4.64 10.82 13.02
CA LEU A 51 -4.33 9.63 13.79
C LEU A 51 -2.81 9.39 13.72
N PRO A 52 -2.12 9.31 14.87
CA PRO A 52 -0.68 9.17 14.89
C PRO A 52 -0.25 7.82 14.31
N LYS A 53 1.03 7.68 14.00
CA LYS A 53 1.68 6.37 13.87
C LYS A 53 1.90 5.76 15.26
N ILE A 54 2.06 4.45 15.34
CA ILE A 54 2.33 3.73 16.59
C ILE A 54 3.79 3.94 17.01
N GLU A 55 4.71 3.84 16.05
CA GLU A 55 6.15 3.96 16.33
C GLU A 55 6.60 5.41 16.26
N GLU A 56 7.43 5.84 17.22
CA GLU A 56 7.94 7.23 17.26
C GLU A 56 8.75 7.58 15.99
N SER A 57 9.57 6.62 15.54
CA SER A 57 10.35 6.70 14.31
C SER A 57 9.92 5.60 13.35
N THR A 58 9.79 5.93 12.07
CA THR A 58 9.49 4.93 11.04
C THR A 58 10.65 3.94 10.93
N HIS A 59 10.37 2.65 11.03
CA HIS A 59 11.36 1.61 10.81
C HIS A 59 11.77 1.59 9.33
N LEU A 60 13.06 1.83 9.06
CA LEU A 60 13.65 1.73 7.72
C LEU A 60 14.14 0.30 7.53
N VAL A 61 13.37 -0.51 6.83
CA VAL A 61 13.59 -1.96 6.80
C VAL A 61 14.49 -2.33 5.62
N ALA A 62 15.57 -3.06 5.91
CA ALA A 62 16.44 -3.67 4.91
C ALA A 62 16.27 -5.20 4.89
N LYS A 63 16.61 -5.85 3.78
CA LYS A 63 16.96 -7.27 3.84
C LYS A 63 18.28 -7.44 4.59
N TYR A 64 18.41 -8.54 5.32
CA TYR A 64 19.64 -8.81 6.06
C TYR A 64 20.81 -9.14 5.13
N HIS A 65 21.91 -8.43 5.37
CA HIS A 65 23.24 -8.69 4.85
C HIS A 65 24.22 -8.45 5.99
N GLU A 66 25.23 -9.31 6.18
CA GLU A 66 26.22 -9.18 7.26
C GLU A 66 26.90 -7.80 7.25
N SER A 67 27.10 -7.21 6.07
CA SER A 67 27.67 -5.87 5.90
C SER A 67 26.79 -4.72 6.43
N LEU A 68 25.51 -4.95 6.68
CA LEU A 68 24.54 -3.95 7.13
C LEU A 68 24.21 -4.05 8.62
N GLU A 69 24.71 -5.07 9.31
CA GLU A 69 24.35 -5.39 10.69
C GLU A 69 24.58 -4.22 11.66
N GLU A 70 25.70 -3.50 11.53
CA GLU A 70 26.04 -2.38 12.42
C GLU A 70 25.16 -1.14 12.17
N ASP A 71 24.84 -0.86 10.91
CA ASP A 71 24.22 0.42 10.48
C ASP A 71 22.68 0.38 10.40
N VAL A 72 22.08 -0.81 10.33
CA VAL A 72 20.64 -0.98 10.14
C VAL A 72 19.98 -1.46 11.43
N LEU A 73 18.86 -0.82 11.78
CA LEU A 73 18.11 -1.10 13.01
C LEU A 73 16.87 -1.98 12.77
N ALA A 74 16.44 -2.15 11.53
CA ALA A 74 15.28 -2.95 11.19
C ALA A 74 15.55 -3.87 9.99
N PHE A 75 15.30 -5.16 10.18
CA PHE A 75 15.55 -6.19 9.18
C PHE A 75 14.29 -6.97 8.82
N LEU A 76 14.15 -7.26 7.52
CA LEU A 76 13.29 -8.30 6.99
C LEU A 76 14.10 -9.59 6.89
N LEU A 77 13.68 -10.62 7.62
CA LEU A 77 14.34 -11.92 7.65
C LEU A 77 13.51 -12.98 6.93
N ASP A 78 14.16 -13.66 6.01
CA ASP A 78 13.66 -14.87 5.34
C ASP A 78 14.33 -16.14 5.92
N GLU A 79 15.46 -15.99 6.60
CA GLU A 79 16.25 -17.05 7.22
C GLU A 79 16.67 -16.68 8.64
N ASN A 80 17.03 -17.66 9.47
CA ASN A 80 17.43 -17.41 10.84
C ASN A 80 18.84 -16.81 10.88
N VAL A 81 18.97 -15.68 11.57
CA VAL A 81 20.24 -15.00 11.79
C VAL A 81 20.50 -14.99 13.29
N GLU A 82 21.66 -15.50 13.71
CA GLU A 82 22.07 -15.52 15.10
C GLU A 82 22.79 -14.21 15.47
N ASN A 83 22.69 -13.81 16.74
CA ASN A 83 23.41 -12.67 17.32
C ASN A 83 23.01 -11.28 16.79
N LEU A 84 21.78 -11.13 16.26
CA LEU A 84 21.19 -9.80 16.14
C LEU A 84 20.88 -9.28 17.56
N GLU A 85 21.37 -8.09 17.86
CA GLU A 85 21.13 -7.42 19.14
C GLU A 85 20.51 -6.03 18.91
N GLU A 86 19.49 -5.71 19.69
CA GLU A 86 18.79 -4.41 19.70
C GLU A 86 18.16 -4.06 18.33
N LYS A 87 17.61 -5.06 17.62
CA LYS A 87 17.02 -4.90 16.28
C LYS A 87 15.50 -5.00 16.30
N THR A 88 14.88 -4.39 15.30
CA THR A 88 13.50 -4.66 14.90
C THR A 88 13.48 -5.69 13.79
N ILE A 89 12.87 -6.84 14.03
CA ILE A 89 12.88 -8.00 13.14
C ILE A 89 11.47 -8.22 12.59
N PHE A 90 11.34 -8.16 11.27
CA PHE A 90 10.16 -8.55 10.52
C PHE A 90 10.37 -9.94 9.93
N VAL A 91 9.51 -10.89 10.30
CA VAL A 91 9.56 -12.28 9.84
C VAL A 91 8.50 -12.51 8.78
N ASN A 92 8.91 -12.88 7.57
CA ASN A 92 8.00 -13.10 6.43
C ASN A 92 7.95 -14.57 5.96
N ASN A 93 8.62 -15.47 6.68
CA ASN A 93 8.72 -16.88 6.33
C ASN A 93 8.11 -17.75 7.44
N GLU A 94 7.15 -18.62 7.09
CA GLU A 94 6.44 -19.50 8.03
C GLU A 94 7.38 -20.47 8.77
N ASP A 95 8.32 -21.09 8.05
CA ASP A 95 9.30 -21.99 8.64
C ASP A 95 10.20 -21.24 9.61
N LEU A 96 10.68 -20.05 9.25
CA LEU A 96 11.47 -19.22 10.14
C LEU A 96 10.69 -18.85 11.40
N ALA A 97 9.43 -18.41 11.27
CA ALA A 97 8.60 -18.07 12.43
C ALA A 97 8.45 -19.26 13.39
N GLY A 98 8.39 -20.48 12.86
CA GLY A 98 8.37 -21.71 13.66
C GLY A 98 9.63 -21.90 14.53
N HIS A 99 10.81 -21.57 14.01
CA HIS A 99 12.10 -21.88 14.65
C HIS A 99 12.75 -20.69 15.38
N ILE A 100 12.40 -19.46 15.00
CA ILE A 100 12.97 -18.26 15.62
C ILE A 100 12.58 -18.19 17.09
N SER A 101 13.58 -17.86 17.92
CA SER A 101 13.45 -17.68 19.36
C SER A 101 13.65 -16.19 19.68
N PRO A 102 12.56 -15.45 19.98
CA PRO A 102 12.66 -14.03 20.31
C PRO A 102 13.62 -13.79 21.47
N GLN A 103 14.53 -12.82 21.29
CA GLN A 103 15.35 -12.26 22.37
C GLN A 103 14.60 -11.11 23.07
N GLU A 104 14.90 -10.85 24.35
CA GLU A 104 14.18 -9.82 25.13
C GLU A 104 14.51 -8.39 24.65
N GLU A 105 15.71 -8.21 24.09
CA GLU A 105 16.25 -6.93 23.65
C GLU A 105 15.73 -6.49 22.27
N ASP A 106 15.16 -7.41 21.50
CA ASP A 106 14.68 -7.19 20.13
C ASP A 106 13.17 -7.01 20.05
N GLN A 107 12.72 -6.43 18.93
CA GLN A 107 11.30 -6.32 18.62
C GLN A 107 10.93 -7.21 17.43
N TYR A 108 9.99 -8.13 17.61
CA TYR A 108 9.58 -9.04 16.52
C TYR A 108 8.19 -8.73 16.01
N PHE A 109 8.04 -8.74 14.69
CA PHE A 109 6.79 -8.55 13.96
C PHE A 109 6.63 -9.66 12.92
N SER A 110 5.45 -10.26 12.84
CA SER A 110 5.12 -11.21 11.77
C SER A 110 4.51 -10.49 10.59
N LEU A 111 5.08 -10.72 9.40
CA LEU A 111 4.52 -10.34 8.11
C LEU A 111 3.83 -11.52 7.39
N ILE A 112 3.59 -12.61 8.11
CA ILE A 112 2.99 -13.84 7.58
C ILE A 112 1.46 -13.71 7.53
N ASP A 113 0.91 -13.90 6.33
CA ASP A 113 -0.53 -13.96 6.10
C ASP A 113 -1.09 -15.36 6.39
N VAL A 114 -2.16 -15.38 7.19
CA VAL A 114 -2.85 -16.60 7.62
C VAL A 114 -4.00 -17.00 6.68
N PHE A 115 -4.37 -16.14 5.73
CA PHE A 115 -5.36 -16.45 4.71
C PHE A 115 -4.72 -17.25 3.58
N ASP A 116 -5.31 -18.40 3.27
CA ASP A 116 -5.01 -19.18 2.08
C ASP A 116 -6.08 -18.87 1.03
N GLU A 117 -5.72 -18.00 0.09
CA GLU A 117 -6.66 -17.52 -0.93
C GLU A 117 -6.99 -18.57 -1.99
N GLU A 118 -6.07 -19.50 -2.24
CA GLU A 118 -6.28 -20.59 -3.20
C GLU A 118 -7.32 -21.58 -2.67
N ASN A 119 -7.22 -21.93 -1.38
CA ASN A 119 -8.14 -22.87 -0.74
C ASN A 119 -9.34 -22.18 -0.06
N CYS A 120 -9.36 -20.84 -0.05
CA CYS A 120 -10.39 -20.02 0.57
C CYS A 120 -10.64 -20.39 2.05
N VAL A 121 -9.56 -20.50 2.82
CA VAL A 121 -9.59 -20.81 4.25
C VAL A 121 -8.60 -19.96 5.05
N ILE A 122 -8.81 -19.89 6.37
CA ILE A 122 -7.79 -19.40 7.30
C ILE A 122 -7.00 -20.62 7.82
N LYS A 123 -5.67 -20.52 7.81
CA LYS A 123 -4.74 -21.52 8.33
C LYS A 123 -4.76 -21.53 9.87
N ASP A 124 -5.78 -22.14 10.48
CA ASP A 124 -6.00 -22.10 11.95
C ASP A 124 -4.81 -22.57 12.79
N GLN A 125 -4.10 -23.61 12.33
CA GLN A 125 -2.91 -24.10 13.02
C GLN A 125 -1.80 -23.03 13.03
N LEU A 126 -1.58 -22.36 11.90
CA LEU A 126 -0.60 -21.27 11.78
C LEU A 126 -0.98 -20.09 12.66
N VAL A 127 -2.26 -19.71 12.73
CA VAL A 127 -2.74 -18.66 13.64
C VAL A 127 -2.34 -18.96 15.09
N LYS A 128 -2.58 -20.20 15.56
CA LYS A 128 -2.24 -20.61 16.92
C LYS A 128 -0.74 -20.59 17.18
N GLU A 129 0.05 -21.07 16.23
CA GLU A 129 1.52 -21.06 16.32
C GLU A 129 2.07 -19.63 16.41
N LEU A 130 1.60 -18.74 15.54
CA LEU A 130 2.00 -17.34 15.53
C LEU A 130 1.58 -16.63 16.82
N LEU A 131 0.35 -16.84 17.32
CA LEU A 131 -0.12 -16.23 18.57
C LEU A 131 0.64 -16.73 19.82
N ALA A 132 1.24 -17.92 19.75
CA ALA A 132 2.08 -18.44 20.83
C ALA A 132 3.48 -17.78 20.87
N LYS A 133 3.89 -17.08 19.80
CA LYS A 133 5.18 -16.37 19.74
C LYS A 133 5.12 -15.06 20.52
N GLN A 134 6.25 -14.70 21.14
CA GLN A 134 6.43 -13.43 21.84
C GLN A 134 6.74 -12.27 20.88
N PHE A 135 5.93 -12.15 19.82
CA PHE A 135 6.02 -11.03 18.88
C PHE A 135 5.17 -9.86 19.39
N ARG A 136 5.56 -8.62 19.03
CA ARG A 136 4.74 -7.42 19.29
C ARG A 136 3.42 -7.50 18.54
N ARG A 137 3.48 -7.96 17.29
CA ARG A 137 2.32 -8.25 16.43
C ARG A 137 2.55 -9.59 15.72
N ASN A 138 1.56 -10.46 15.77
CA ASN A 138 1.72 -11.89 15.48
C ASN A 138 1.20 -12.28 14.10
N ILE A 139 0.27 -11.53 13.53
CA ILE A 139 -0.44 -11.92 12.30
C ILE A 139 -0.41 -10.76 11.32
N CYS A 140 -0.09 -11.05 10.07
CA CYS A 140 -0.18 -10.08 9.00
C CYS A 140 -1.50 -10.23 8.25
N ILE A 141 -2.12 -9.11 7.92
CA ILE A 141 -3.08 -9.03 6.83
C ILE A 141 -2.33 -8.41 5.66
N ASP A 142 -1.96 -9.27 4.71
CA ASP A 142 -1.28 -8.84 3.50
C ASP A 142 -2.33 -8.44 2.45
N ILE A 143 -2.25 -7.17 2.02
CA ILE A 143 -3.00 -6.64 0.86
C ILE A 143 -2.08 -6.13 -0.25
N SER A 144 -0.77 -6.35 -0.11
CA SER A 144 0.23 -6.06 -1.14
C SER A 144 0.01 -6.96 -2.36
N LEU A 145 -0.38 -8.22 -2.15
CA LEU A 145 -0.76 -9.13 -3.23
C LEU A 145 -1.91 -8.57 -4.07
N HIS A 146 -3.00 -8.13 -3.43
CA HIS A 146 -4.17 -7.57 -4.15
C HIS A 146 -3.78 -6.33 -4.94
N GLN A 147 -2.94 -5.45 -4.37
CA GLN A 147 -2.42 -4.29 -5.09
C GLN A 147 -1.62 -4.71 -6.32
N ASN A 148 -0.68 -5.65 -6.16
CA ASN A 148 0.16 -6.13 -7.25
C ASN A 148 -0.66 -6.90 -8.31
N ALA A 149 -1.80 -7.48 -7.94
CA ALA A 149 -2.77 -8.10 -8.84
C ALA A 149 -3.68 -7.09 -9.56
N GLY A 150 -3.68 -5.82 -9.14
CA GLY A 150 -4.41 -4.73 -9.79
C GLY A 150 -5.68 -4.29 -9.09
N ALA A 151 -5.84 -4.62 -7.81
CA ALA A 151 -6.90 -4.07 -7.00
C ALA A 151 -6.74 -2.54 -6.89
N SER A 152 -7.84 -1.80 -7.00
CA SER A 152 -7.86 -0.35 -6.72
C SER A 152 -7.54 -0.07 -5.25
N ILE A 153 -7.19 1.18 -4.91
CA ILE A 153 -6.97 1.55 -3.50
C ILE A 153 -8.23 1.25 -2.68
N VAL A 154 -9.40 1.58 -3.23
CA VAL A 154 -10.68 1.28 -2.60
C VAL A 154 -10.82 -0.21 -2.28
N GLN A 155 -10.49 -1.08 -3.24
CA GLN A 155 -10.57 -2.53 -3.10
C GLN A 155 -9.62 -3.07 -2.03
N GLN A 156 -8.37 -2.63 -2.05
CA GLN A 156 -7.36 -3.06 -1.08
C GLN A 156 -7.81 -2.78 0.36
N LEU A 157 -8.28 -1.57 0.65
CA LEU A 157 -8.69 -1.20 2.01
C LEU A 157 -9.97 -1.89 2.47
N GLY A 158 -10.94 -2.09 1.56
CA GLY A 158 -12.17 -2.85 1.86
C GLY A 158 -11.86 -4.32 2.17
N ILE A 159 -10.95 -4.94 1.41
CA ILE A 159 -10.46 -6.31 1.65
C ILE A 159 -9.72 -6.41 2.99
N ALA A 160 -8.87 -5.44 3.32
CA ALA A 160 -8.15 -5.44 4.60
C ALA A 160 -9.10 -5.46 5.81
N LEU A 161 -10.17 -4.67 5.78
CA LEU A 161 -11.19 -4.68 6.84
C LEU A 161 -11.98 -6.00 6.88
N ALA A 162 -12.35 -6.54 5.72
CA ALA A 162 -13.06 -7.82 5.65
C ALA A 162 -12.21 -8.97 6.24
N LYS A 163 -10.92 -9.03 5.89
CA LYS A 163 -9.96 -9.98 6.49
C LYS A 163 -9.84 -9.78 8.01
N ALA A 164 -9.75 -8.53 8.48
CA ALA A 164 -9.66 -8.25 9.93
C ALA A 164 -10.93 -8.67 10.69
N LYS A 165 -12.09 -8.46 10.08
CA LYS A 165 -13.38 -8.86 10.61
C LYS A 165 -13.50 -10.37 10.74
N GLU A 166 -13.09 -11.14 9.74
CA GLU A 166 -13.14 -12.60 9.84
C GLU A 166 -12.28 -13.17 10.96
N LEU A 167 -11.06 -12.65 11.11
CA LEU A 167 -10.21 -13.01 12.24
C LEU A 167 -10.87 -12.67 13.57
N THR A 168 -11.54 -11.51 13.64
CA THR A 168 -12.26 -11.07 14.83
C THR A 168 -13.43 -11.98 15.19
N GLU A 169 -14.19 -12.46 14.20
CA GLU A 169 -15.31 -13.39 14.44
C GLU A 169 -14.85 -14.75 14.94
N ILE A 170 -13.72 -15.24 14.45
CA ILE A 170 -13.23 -16.58 14.79
C ILE A 170 -12.45 -16.57 16.12
N TYR A 171 -11.63 -15.55 16.35
CA TYR A 171 -10.67 -15.51 17.46
C TYR A 171 -10.98 -14.44 18.52
N GLY A 172 -11.99 -13.60 18.30
CA GLY A 172 -12.39 -12.51 19.19
C GLY A 172 -11.64 -11.19 18.92
N ALA A 173 -12.19 -10.08 19.42
CA ALA A 173 -11.73 -8.71 19.16
C ALA A 173 -10.27 -8.43 19.52
N GLU A 174 -9.73 -9.11 20.53
CA GLU A 174 -8.34 -8.93 20.95
C GLU A 174 -7.31 -9.27 19.86
N ILE A 175 -7.71 -10.05 18.84
CA ILE A 175 -6.84 -10.32 17.70
C ILE A 175 -6.46 -9.06 16.94
N LEU A 176 -7.29 -8.00 16.97
CA LEU A 176 -6.99 -6.73 16.31
C LEU A 176 -5.71 -6.06 16.85
N ASN A 177 -5.41 -6.26 18.14
CA ASN A 177 -4.16 -5.81 18.77
C ASN A 177 -2.93 -6.62 18.32
N LYS A 178 -3.13 -7.73 17.61
CA LYS A 178 -2.07 -8.62 17.13
C LYS A 178 -1.77 -8.46 15.64
N LEU A 179 -2.53 -7.60 14.94
CA LEU A 179 -2.40 -7.43 13.49
C LEU A 179 -1.29 -6.45 13.10
N VAL A 180 -0.58 -6.80 12.04
CA VAL A 180 0.17 -5.91 11.13
C VAL A 180 -0.58 -5.86 9.80
N PHE A 181 -0.64 -4.68 9.18
CA PHE A 181 -1.17 -4.53 7.83
C PHE A 181 -0.02 -4.27 6.86
N ARG A 182 0.21 -5.20 5.93
CA ARG A 182 1.21 -5.04 4.87
C ARG A 182 0.55 -4.46 3.63
N ILE A 183 1.00 -3.27 3.22
CA ILE A 183 0.39 -2.48 2.15
C ILE A 183 1.43 -2.13 1.10
N ALA A 184 1.19 -2.46 -0.17
CA ALA A 184 2.01 -1.94 -1.27
C ALA A 184 1.58 -0.51 -1.64
N VAL A 185 2.52 0.38 -1.94
CA VAL A 185 2.25 1.74 -2.46
C VAL A 185 2.79 1.90 -3.87
N GLY A 186 1.98 2.43 -4.79
CA GLY A 186 2.31 2.61 -6.20
C GLY A 186 2.63 4.06 -6.62
N GLY A 187 2.60 4.32 -7.92
CA GLY A 187 3.14 5.56 -8.50
C GLY A 187 2.29 6.83 -8.31
N ASN A 188 1.05 6.73 -7.82
CA ASN A 188 0.20 7.91 -7.62
C ASN A 188 0.43 8.52 -6.23
N TYR A 189 1.49 9.32 -6.14
CA TYR A 189 2.02 9.90 -4.90
C TYR A 189 0.97 10.39 -3.89
N PHE A 190 0.00 11.21 -4.32
CA PHE A 190 -1.02 11.76 -3.42
C PHE A 190 -2.12 10.77 -3.05
N PHE A 191 -2.50 9.89 -3.96
CA PHE A 191 -3.47 8.84 -3.68
C PHE A 191 -2.90 7.82 -2.70
N GLU A 192 -1.62 7.47 -2.80
CA GLU A 192 -0.97 6.56 -1.86
C GLU A 192 -0.78 7.19 -0.46
N MET A 193 -0.49 8.50 -0.39
CA MET A 193 -0.58 9.22 0.90
C MET A 193 -1.99 9.11 1.49
N ALA A 194 -3.00 9.41 0.67
CA ALA A 194 -4.39 9.41 1.10
C ALA A 194 -4.89 8.02 1.51
N LYS A 195 -4.39 6.96 0.88
CA LYS A 195 -4.67 5.56 1.20
C LYS A 195 -4.24 5.20 2.61
N VAL A 196 -2.99 5.47 2.97
CA VAL A 196 -2.46 5.15 4.31
C VAL A 196 -3.27 5.89 5.37
N ARG A 197 -3.58 7.17 5.14
CA ARG A 197 -4.44 7.97 6.03
C ARG A 197 -5.86 7.41 6.13
N ALA A 198 -6.49 7.11 4.99
CA ALA A 198 -7.84 6.59 4.93
C ALA A 198 -7.93 5.26 5.68
N PHE A 199 -6.92 4.41 5.55
CA PHE A 199 -6.87 3.13 6.24
C PHE A 199 -6.85 3.28 7.76
N LYS A 200 -6.02 4.21 8.29
CA LYS A 200 -6.02 4.52 9.73
C LYS A 200 -7.41 4.91 10.23
N LEU A 201 -8.11 5.78 9.49
CA LEU A 201 -9.44 6.27 9.85
C LEU A 201 -10.48 5.15 9.88
N ILE A 202 -10.57 4.37 8.81
CA ILE A 202 -11.58 3.31 8.72
C ILE A 202 -11.27 2.14 9.65
N PHE A 203 -10.00 1.80 9.89
CA PHE A 203 -9.63 0.78 10.87
C PHE A 203 -9.92 1.22 12.30
N ASN A 204 -9.61 2.48 12.63
CA ASN A 204 -9.96 3.03 13.94
C ASN A 204 -11.47 2.99 14.18
N GLN A 205 -12.27 3.44 13.21
CA GLN A 205 -13.73 3.34 13.27
C GLN A 205 -14.21 1.89 13.40
N PHE A 206 -13.65 0.97 12.61
CA PHE A 206 -13.95 -0.46 12.69
C PHE A 206 -13.67 -1.03 14.08
N SER A 207 -12.52 -0.71 14.69
CA SER A 207 -12.14 -1.22 16.01
C SER A 207 -13.09 -0.75 17.12
N LYS A 208 -13.72 0.42 16.96
CA LYS A 208 -14.71 0.97 17.90
C LYS A 208 -16.00 0.15 17.97
N GLU A 209 -16.35 -0.55 16.91
CA GLU A 209 -17.49 -1.47 16.92
C GLU A 209 -17.26 -2.69 17.83
N PHE A 210 -16.00 -2.91 18.26
CA PHE A 210 -15.61 -3.96 19.20
C PHE A 210 -15.17 -3.40 20.57
N ASP A 211 -15.59 -2.18 20.91
CA ASP A 211 -15.21 -1.47 22.15
C ASP A 211 -13.69 -1.21 22.30
N LEU A 212 -12.97 -1.14 21.18
CA LEU A 212 -11.55 -0.78 21.13
C LEU A 212 -11.36 0.60 20.47
N ASP A 213 -10.18 1.21 20.61
CA ASP A 213 -9.83 2.47 19.95
C ASP A 213 -8.43 2.37 19.37
N LEU A 214 -8.28 1.49 18.38
CA LEU A 214 -6.98 1.09 17.86
C LEU A 214 -6.53 1.94 16.69
N ILE A 215 -5.22 2.09 16.59
CA ILE A 215 -4.51 2.55 15.41
C ILE A 215 -3.87 1.30 14.78
N PRO A 216 -3.98 1.10 13.45
CA PRO A 216 -3.36 -0.06 12.81
C PRO A 216 -1.84 0.12 12.75
N TYR A 217 -1.08 -0.97 12.97
CA TYR A 217 0.34 -1.00 12.60
C TYR A 217 0.45 -1.21 11.10
N ILE A 218 1.04 -0.27 10.37
CA ILE A 218 1.14 -0.30 8.92
C ILE A 218 2.60 -0.50 8.49
N PHE A 219 2.87 -1.66 7.90
CA PHE A 219 4.09 -1.94 7.17
C PHE A 219 3.86 -1.64 5.68
N VAL A 220 4.62 -0.72 5.11
CA VAL A 220 4.50 -0.36 3.70
C VAL A 220 5.65 -0.91 2.88
N GLU A 221 5.35 -1.44 1.69
CA GLU A 221 6.36 -1.77 0.69
C GLU A 221 6.12 -1.05 -0.64
N THR A 222 7.19 -0.74 -1.37
CA THR A 222 7.07 -0.20 -2.75
C THR A 222 6.46 -1.25 -3.67
N SER A 223 5.46 -0.88 -4.47
CA SER A 223 4.77 -1.81 -5.38
C SER A 223 5.72 -2.40 -6.43
N LEU A 224 5.50 -3.67 -6.81
CA LEU A 224 6.12 -4.29 -7.98
C LEU A 224 5.34 -3.99 -9.26
N ARG A 225 4.04 -3.66 -9.15
CA ARG A 225 3.10 -3.46 -10.26
C ARG A 225 3.59 -2.44 -11.30
N ASN A 226 4.19 -1.34 -10.86
CA ASN A 226 4.69 -0.30 -11.75
C ASN A 226 6.19 -0.42 -12.06
N LYS A 227 6.81 -1.57 -11.73
CA LYS A 227 8.24 -1.81 -11.97
C LYS A 227 8.47 -2.53 -13.28
N SER A 228 9.53 -2.15 -13.97
CA SER A 228 9.92 -2.71 -15.27
C SER A 228 11.30 -3.34 -15.24
N VAL A 229 11.50 -4.39 -16.02
CA VAL A 229 12.81 -4.95 -16.36
C VAL A 229 13.51 -4.00 -17.34
N SER A 230 12.76 -3.44 -18.27
CA SER A 230 13.27 -2.41 -19.18
C SER A 230 13.50 -1.10 -18.44
N ASP A 231 14.67 -0.49 -18.63
CA ASP A 231 15.08 0.78 -18.02
C ASP A 231 14.87 0.78 -16.48
N SER A 232 15.46 -0.24 -15.84
CA SER A 232 15.25 -0.59 -14.43
C SER A 232 15.61 0.54 -13.47
N GLU A 233 16.49 1.45 -13.85
CA GLU A 233 16.93 2.60 -13.07
C GLU A 233 15.75 3.57 -12.79
N ASN A 234 14.76 3.64 -13.68
CA ASN A 234 13.53 4.38 -13.43
C ASN A 234 12.74 3.82 -12.23
N ASN A 235 12.94 2.55 -11.86
CA ASN A 235 12.31 1.97 -10.68
C ASN A 235 12.78 2.66 -9.39
N LEU A 236 14.02 3.14 -9.32
CA LEU A 236 14.50 3.93 -8.18
C LEU A 236 13.71 5.24 -8.04
N ILE A 237 13.47 5.94 -9.16
CA ILE A 237 12.69 7.18 -9.13
C ILE A 237 11.24 6.91 -8.68
N ARG A 238 10.64 5.82 -9.16
CA ARG A 238 9.29 5.38 -8.75
C ARG A 238 9.24 5.08 -7.26
N SER A 239 10.16 4.24 -6.78
CA SER A 239 10.26 3.83 -5.37
C SER A 239 10.53 5.01 -4.44
N THR A 240 11.30 6.02 -4.87
CA THR A 240 11.55 7.22 -4.05
C THR A 240 10.25 7.97 -3.73
N LEU A 241 9.36 8.15 -4.72
CA LEU A 241 8.06 8.81 -4.49
C LEU A 241 7.13 7.94 -3.65
N GLU A 242 7.12 6.64 -3.89
CA GLU A 242 6.36 5.66 -3.10
C GLU A 242 6.76 5.63 -1.62
N LEU A 243 8.06 5.62 -1.33
CA LEU A 243 8.56 5.69 0.04
C LEU A 243 8.21 7.03 0.68
N ALA A 244 8.35 8.13 -0.06
CA ALA A 244 8.03 9.46 0.44
C ALA A 244 6.52 9.60 0.77
N SER A 245 5.62 9.02 -0.03
CA SER A 245 4.18 9.05 0.28
C SER A 245 3.86 8.26 1.54
N ALA A 246 4.47 7.09 1.71
CA ALA A 246 4.31 6.24 2.89
C ALA A 246 4.81 6.92 4.18
N MET A 247 6.01 7.49 4.14
CA MET A 247 6.61 8.19 5.29
C MET A 247 5.80 9.43 5.68
N ILE A 248 5.37 10.25 4.71
CA ILE A 248 4.57 11.45 4.99
C ILE A 248 3.22 11.11 5.62
N ALA A 249 2.58 10.04 5.17
CA ALA A 249 1.29 9.60 5.69
C ALA A 249 1.39 8.86 7.05
N GLY A 250 2.61 8.70 7.56
CA GLY A 250 2.89 8.10 8.86
C GLY A 250 2.77 6.58 8.86
N ALA A 251 3.39 5.89 7.90
CA ALA A 251 3.63 4.44 8.03
C ALA A 251 4.58 4.14 9.19
N ASP A 252 4.36 3.01 9.87
CA ASP A 252 5.19 2.57 11.01
C ASP A 252 6.51 1.94 10.54
N ALA A 253 6.46 1.23 9.41
CA ALA A 253 7.62 0.64 8.77
C ALA A 253 7.55 0.83 7.25
N VAL A 254 8.70 1.00 6.60
CA VAL A 254 8.80 1.05 5.15
C VAL A 254 9.87 0.08 4.63
N TYR A 255 9.63 -0.47 3.44
CA TYR A 255 10.52 -1.37 2.76
C TYR A 255 10.55 -1.07 1.26
N SER A 256 11.74 -1.00 0.66
CA SER A 256 11.88 -0.88 -0.79
C SER A 256 12.16 -2.26 -1.38
N ASN A 257 11.27 -2.71 -2.26
CA ASN A 257 11.58 -3.79 -3.17
C ASN A 257 12.78 -3.43 -4.07
N ASN A 258 13.50 -4.46 -4.53
CA ASN A 258 14.69 -4.26 -5.34
C ASN A 258 14.32 -3.59 -6.68
N TYR A 259 15.02 -2.52 -7.04
CA TYR A 259 14.82 -1.84 -8.32
C TYR A 259 15.19 -2.75 -9.52
N SER A 260 16.07 -3.72 -9.31
CA SER A 260 16.48 -4.70 -10.33
C SER A 260 15.74 -6.02 -10.12
N ILE A 261 14.61 -6.18 -10.83
CA ILE A 261 13.64 -7.27 -10.60
C ILE A 261 14.22 -8.65 -10.98
N GLU A 262 14.84 -8.77 -12.16
CA GLU A 262 15.37 -10.06 -12.65
C GLU A 262 16.83 -10.32 -12.26
N LYS A 263 17.58 -9.27 -11.90
CA LYS A 263 19.02 -9.33 -11.63
C LYS A 263 19.32 -8.80 -10.23
N SER A 264 18.57 -9.31 -9.25
CA SER A 264 18.81 -8.98 -7.85
C SER A 264 20.24 -9.35 -7.45
N SER A 265 20.89 -8.45 -6.72
CA SER A 265 22.23 -8.58 -6.15
C SER A 265 22.24 -7.84 -4.81
N GLU A 266 23.16 -8.20 -3.93
CA GLU A 266 23.34 -7.49 -2.64
C GLU A 266 23.47 -5.98 -2.85
N ASN A 267 24.28 -5.56 -3.82
CA ASN A 267 24.46 -4.15 -4.17
C ASN A 267 23.18 -3.48 -4.67
N SER A 268 22.34 -4.16 -5.45
CA SER A 268 21.08 -3.56 -5.92
C SER A 268 20.02 -3.47 -4.81
N GLU A 269 20.01 -4.43 -3.88
CA GLU A 269 19.19 -4.38 -2.67
C GLU A 269 19.66 -3.24 -1.75
N GLU A 270 20.96 -3.08 -1.54
CA GLU A 270 21.55 -1.99 -0.76
C GLU A 270 21.23 -0.61 -1.37
N ILE A 271 21.36 -0.46 -2.69
CA ILE A 271 20.95 0.77 -3.39
C ILE A 271 19.46 1.06 -3.19
N SER A 272 18.61 0.02 -3.25
CA SER A 272 17.17 0.17 -3.04
C SER A 272 16.86 0.64 -1.62
N PHE A 273 17.55 0.06 -0.62
CA PHE A 273 17.44 0.43 0.79
C PHE A 273 17.94 1.86 1.06
N LYS A 274 19.05 2.30 0.46
CA LYS A 274 19.61 3.65 0.64
C LYS A 274 18.62 4.79 0.34
N GLN A 275 17.62 4.57 -0.52
CA GLN A 275 16.55 5.55 -0.74
C GLN A 275 15.82 5.90 0.57
N GLN A 276 15.56 4.91 1.42
CA GLN A 276 14.90 5.10 2.72
C GLN A 276 15.76 5.96 3.64
N ILE A 277 17.07 5.70 3.68
CA ILE A 277 18.06 6.43 4.49
C ILE A 277 18.14 7.90 4.05
N VAL A 278 18.30 8.14 2.75
CA VAL A 278 18.40 9.50 2.19
C VAL A 278 17.13 10.28 2.50
N LEU A 279 15.96 9.68 2.30
CA LEU A 279 14.68 10.30 2.66
C LEU A 279 14.60 10.62 4.15
N ALA A 280 14.95 9.68 5.03
CA ALA A 280 14.88 9.87 6.47
C ALA A 280 15.88 10.91 6.99
N TYR A 281 17.17 10.79 6.66
CA TYR A 281 18.23 11.54 7.33
C TYR A 281 18.70 12.79 6.57
N GLU A 282 18.56 12.87 5.25
CA GLU A 282 18.91 14.08 4.50
C GLU A 282 17.72 15.01 4.29
N SER A 283 16.52 14.45 4.09
CA SER A 283 15.32 15.25 3.84
C SER A 283 14.42 15.44 5.07
N ILE A 284 14.64 14.66 6.14
CA ILE A 284 13.92 14.78 7.42
C ILE A 284 12.42 14.51 7.24
N ILE A 285 12.04 13.71 6.23
CA ILE A 285 10.62 13.51 5.86
C ILE A 285 9.86 12.64 6.87
N ASN A 286 10.56 11.84 7.66
CA ASN A 286 10.01 10.84 8.58
C ASN A 286 9.79 11.35 10.02
N VAL A 287 10.02 12.65 10.29
CA VAL A 287 9.87 13.24 11.64
C VAL A 287 8.45 13.71 11.97
N PHE A 288 7.57 13.77 10.97
CA PHE A 288 6.19 14.20 11.14
C PHE A 288 5.28 12.99 11.36
N GLU A 289 4.21 13.15 12.17
CA GLU A 289 3.17 12.13 12.29
C GLU A 289 2.32 12.03 11.00
N ASP A 290 1.95 13.18 10.44
CA ASP A 290 1.27 13.33 9.14
C ASP A 290 1.56 14.73 8.58
N ALA A 291 2.53 14.84 7.66
CA ALA A 291 2.86 16.14 7.05
C ALA A 291 1.83 16.59 6.01
N SER A 292 0.89 15.72 5.63
CA SER A 292 -0.16 16.03 4.65
C SER A 292 -1.45 16.55 5.28
N ASN A 293 -1.56 16.52 6.62
CA ASN A 293 -2.72 17.03 7.35
C ASN A 293 -3.01 18.50 7.01
N GLY A 294 -4.28 18.80 6.73
CA GLY A 294 -4.73 20.14 6.33
C GLY A 294 -4.54 20.48 4.84
N SER A 295 -3.87 19.62 4.05
CA SER A 295 -3.83 19.78 2.59
C SER A 295 -5.24 19.61 2.00
N TYR A 296 -5.76 20.65 1.34
CA TYR A 296 -7.14 20.62 0.83
C TYR A 296 -7.40 19.46 -0.12
N TYR A 297 -6.40 19.15 -0.95
CA TYR A 297 -6.47 18.05 -1.89
C TYR A 297 -6.41 16.70 -1.18
N VAL A 298 -5.41 16.48 -0.32
CA VAL A 298 -5.21 15.17 0.35
C VAL A 298 -6.37 14.85 1.29
N GLU A 299 -6.87 15.83 2.04
CA GLU A 299 -8.04 15.62 2.92
C GLU A 299 -9.29 15.18 2.13
N ASP A 300 -9.56 15.82 0.99
CA ASP A 300 -10.71 15.50 0.15
C ASP A 300 -10.62 14.09 -0.44
N ILE A 301 -9.47 13.71 -1.00
CA ILE A 301 -9.30 12.34 -1.55
C ILE A 301 -9.21 11.28 -0.44
N THR A 302 -8.66 11.59 0.75
CA THR A 302 -8.65 10.67 1.88
C THR A 302 -10.08 10.34 2.31
N GLN A 303 -10.96 11.35 2.45
CA GLN A 303 -12.36 11.11 2.81
C GLN A 303 -13.09 10.28 1.74
N GLN A 304 -12.90 10.60 0.46
CA GLN A 304 -13.53 9.85 -0.63
C GLN A 304 -13.08 8.39 -0.66
N ILE A 305 -11.79 8.12 -0.47
CA ILE A 305 -11.25 6.76 -0.39
C ILE A 305 -11.86 6.04 0.82
N ALA A 306 -11.85 6.65 2.01
CA ALA A 306 -12.41 6.06 3.23
C ALA A 306 -13.90 5.68 3.05
N ASP A 307 -14.72 6.59 2.53
CA ASP A 307 -16.16 6.36 2.32
C ASP A 307 -16.42 5.20 1.35
N LYS A 308 -15.69 5.17 0.23
CA LYS A 308 -15.82 4.11 -0.79
C LYS A 308 -15.31 2.77 -0.29
N SER A 309 -14.19 2.74 0.43
CA SER A 309 -13.63 1.52 1.02
C SER A 309 -14.54 0.95 2.09
N TRP A 310 -15.11 1.80 2.95
CA TRP A 310 -16.09 1.38 3.94
C TRP A 310 -17.33 0.77 3.28
N LYS A 311 -17.85 1.41 2.22
CA LYS A 311 -18.97 0.88 1.45
C LYS A 311 -18.64 -0.49 0.86
N LEU A 312 -17.46 -0.65 0.23
CA LEU A 312 -17.06 -1.94 -0.33
C LEU A 312 -16.90 -3.01 0.76
N PHE A 313 -16.34 -2.67 1.92
CA PHE A 313 -16.28 -3.58 3.06
C PHE A 313 -17.69 -4.08 3.43
N LEU A 314 -18.67 -3.18 3.55
CA LEU A 314 -20.07 -3.59 3.81
C LEU A 314 -20.65 -4.49 2.71
N GLU A 315 -20.34 -4.22 1.43
CA GLU A 315 -20.77 -5.09 0.32
C GLU A 315 -20.17 -6.50 0.41
N ILE A 316 -18.92 -6.63 0.87
CA ILE A 316 -18.26 -7.94 1.11
C ILE A 316 -18.93 -8.66 2.29
N GLU A 317 -19.26 -7.93 3.36
CA GLU A 317 -19.96 -8.48 4.52
C GLU A 317 -21.38 -8.95 4.17
N GLU A 318 -22.12 -8.20 3.37
CA GLU A 318 -23.44 -8.59 2.87
C GLU A 318 -23.39 -9.84 1.98
N ALA A 319 -22.27 -10.07 1.29
CA ALA A 319 -22.02 -11.29 0.51
C ALA A 319 -21.57 -12.50 1.34
N GLY A 320 -21.47 -12.36 2.67
CA GLY A 320 -21.14 -13.44 3.60
C GLY A 320 -19.71 -13.40 4.14
N GLY A 321 -18.98 -12.29 3.95
CA GLY A 321 -17.60 -12.12 4.41
C GLY A 321 -16.56 -12.37 3.30
N TYR A 322 -15.29 -12.23 3.66
CA TYR A 322 -14.16 -12.30 2.73
C TYR A 322 -14.02 -13.67 2.07
N LEU A 323 -13.93 -14.75 2.87
CA LEU A 323 -13.73 -16.12 2.39
C LEU A 323 -14.93 -16.63 1.59
N GLU A 324 -16.15 -16.26 1.98
CA GLU A 324 -17.34 -16.63 1.21
C GLU A 324 -17.36 -15.89 -0.14
N SER A 325 -17.04 -14.59 -0.13
CA SER A 325 -16.87 -13.80 -1.37
C SER A 325 -15.76 -14.36 -2.26
N LEU A 326 -14.69 -14.89 -1.67
CA LEU A 326 -13.58 -15.53 -2.39
C LEU A 326 -14.02 -16.87 -3.00
N LYS A 327 -14.73 -17.72 -2.25
CA LYS A 327 -15.30 -18.99 -2.75
C LYS A 327 -16.26 -18.78 -3.91
N GLN A 328 -17.05 -17.70 -3.86
CA GLN A 328 -18.00 -17.34 -4.91
C GLN A 328 -17.34 -16.67 -6.13
N GLY A 329 -16.03 -16.36 -6.08
CA GLY A 329 -15.32 -15.69 -7.16
C GLY A 329 -15.54 -14.17 -7.23
N ILE A 330 -16.19 -13.58 -6.24
CA ILE A 330 -16.56 -12.15 -6.23
C ILE A 330 -15.32 -11.27 -6.12
N ILE A 331 -14.40 -11.61 -5.21
CA ILE A 331 -13.18 -10.82 -4.99
C ILE A 331 -12.28 -10.89 -6.24
N GLN A 332 -12.05 -12.09 -6.75
CA GLN A 332 -11.25 -12.34 -7.95
C GLN A 332 -11.81 -11.58 -9.14
N LYS A 333 -13.13 -11.63 -9.34
CA LYS A 333 -13.79 -10.92 -10.44
C LYS A 333 -13.67 -9.39 -10.30
N LYS A 334 -13.86 -8.83 -9.10
CA LYS A 334 -13.73 -7.39 -8.84
C LYS A 334 -12.29 -6.90 -9.12
N ILE A 335 -11.28 -7.65 -8.70
CA ILE A 335 -9.87 -7.32 -8.95
C ILE A 335 -9.55 -7.46 -10.45
N TYR A 336 -9.99 -8.55 -11.08
CA TYR A 336 -9.80 -8.78 -12.51
C TYR A 336 -10.37 -7.65 -13.36
N ASP A 337 -11.61 -7.22 -13.10
CA ASP A 337 -12.27 -6.16 -13.88
C ASP A 337 -11.50 -4.84 -13.79
N GLN A 338 -11.01 -4.50 -12.59
CA GLN A 338 -10.17 -3.33 -12.37
C GLN A 338 -8.81 -3.47 -13.09
N ALA A 339 -8.14 -4.60 -12.93
CA ALA A 339 -6.79 -4.83 -13.44
C ALA A 339 -6.75 -4.87 -14.98
N VAL A 340 -7.78 -5.44 -15.61
CA VAL A 340 -7.94 -5.46 -17.08
C VAL A 340 -8.12 -4.04 -17.61
N GLU A 341 -8.97 -3.23 -16.98
CA GLU A 341 -9.18 -1.85 -17.42
C GLU A 341 -7.93 -0.99 -17.21
N GLU A 342 -7.20 -1.19 -16.10
CA GLU A 342 -5.92 -0.54 -15.87
C GLU A 342 -4.87 -0.93 -16.91
N GLN A 343 -4.78 -2.22 -17.27
CA GLN A 343 -3.85 -2.68 -18.28
C GLN A 343 -4.17 -2.10 -19.66
N LYS A 344 -5.45 -1.95 -20.02
CA LYS A 344 -5.85 -1.22 -21.25
C LYS A 344 -5.39 0.22 -21.20
N TRP A 345 -5.49 0.91 -20.07
CA TRP A 345 -4.97 2.27 -19.92
C TRP A 345 -3.46 2.35 -20.09
N VAL A 346 -2.71 1.32 -19.69
CA VAL A 346 -1.27 1.19 -19.96
C VAL A 346 -1.02 1.00 -21.46
N GLU A 347 -1.77 0.11 -22.12
CA GLU A 347 -1.64 -0.17 -23.55
C GLU A 347 -1.96 1.07 -24.41
N GLU A 348 -3.02 1.79 -24.06
CA GLU A 348 -3.46 3.04 -24.70
C GLU A 348 -2.53 4.23 -24.41
N GLY A 349 -1.62 4.11 -23.43
CA GLY A 349 -0.73 5.18 -23.00
C GLY A 349 -1.39 6.26 -22.14
N LYS A 350 -2.60 6.00 -21.61
CA LYS A 350 -3.25 6.84 -20.58
C LYS A 350 -2.46 6.79 -19.28
N ILE A 351 -2.05 5.59 -18.87
CA ILE A 351 -1.05 5.38 -17.83
C ILE A 351 0.32 5.34 -18.50
N LYS A 352 1.21 6.25 -18.10
CA LYS A 352 2.53 6.39 -18.69
C LYS A 352 3.57 5.65 -17.87
N LEU A 353 4.32 4.77 -18.51
CA LEU A 353 5.42 4.03 -17.93
C LEU A 353 6.70 4.34 -18.72
N ILE A 354 7.50 5.28 -18.19
CA ILE A 354 8.73 5.75 -18.82
C ILE A 354 9.74 4.60 -18.96
N GLY A 355 10.38 4.49 -20.12
CA GLY A 355 11.27 3.37 -20.42
C GLY A 355 10.55 2.12 -20.95
N VAL A 356 9.21 2.15 -21.00
CA VAL A 356 8.38 1.01 -21.42
C VAL A 356 7.38 1.39 -22.51
N ASN A 357 6.29 2.09 -22.19
CA ASN A 357 5.29 2.49 -23.19
C ASN A 357 5.52 3.92 -23.71
N LEU A 358 6.48 4.63 -23.12
CA LEU A 358 6.84 6.00 -23.47
C LEU A 358 8.34 6.24 -23.23
N TYR A 359 9.04 6.77 -24.23
CA TYR A 359 10.47 7.13 -24.19
C TYR A 359 11.41 6.04 -23.61
N PRO A 360 11.72 4.94 -24.36
CA PRO A 360 11.12 4.55 -25.64
C PRO A 360 9.76 3.89 -25.46
N LYS A 361 9.01 3.77 -26.57
CA LYS A 361 7.82 2.94 -26.63
C LYS A 361 8.23 1.56 -27.17
N LEU A 362 8.08 0.54 -26.33
CA LEU A 362 8.27 -0.86 -26.67
C LEU A 362 7.04 -1.42 -27.39
N GLU A 363 7.23 -2.50 -28.13
CA GLU A 363 6.16 -3.24 -28.77
C GLU A 363 5.43 -4.12 -27.75
N VAL A 364 4.11 -4.22 -27.90
CA VAL A 364 3.28 -5.13 -27.12
C VAL A 364 3.60 -6.58 -27.55
N LYS A 365 3.93 -7.43 -26.58
CA LYS A 365 4.25 -8.85 -26.80
C LYS A 365 3.19 -9.81 -26.28
N LYS A 366 2.42 -9.40 -25.27
CA LYS A 366 1.34 -10.18 -24.66
C LYS A 366 0.06 -9.36 -24.64
N SER A 367 -1.09 -9.97 -24.92
CA SER A 367 -2.38 -9.31 -24.79
C SER A 367 -2.84 -9.24 -23.32
N VAL A 368 -3.83 -8.39 -23.03
CA VAL A 368 -4.41 -8.29 -21.69
C VAL A 368 -5.02 -9.63 -21.24
N GLU A 369 -5.64 -10.36 -22.16
CA GLU A 369 -6.28 -11.66 -21.91
C GLU A 369 -5.26 -12.76 -21.59
N GLU A 370 -4.01 -12.64 -22.04
CA GLU A 370 -2.93 -13.57 -21.69
C GLU A 370 -2.37 -13.32 -20.28
N LEU A 371 -2.53 -12.10 -19.75
CA LEU A 371 -1.97 -11.70 -18.46
C LEU A 371 -2.89 -12.02 -17.28
N TYR A 372 -4.21 -11.95 -17.49
CA TYR A 372 -5.19 -11.99 -16.41
C TYR A 372 -6.20 -13.13 -16.57
N ASN A 373 -6.54 -13.77 -15.46
CA ASN A 373 -7.58 -14.79 -15.38
C ASN A 373 -8.59 -14.39 -14.28
N PRO A 374 -9.91 -14.36 -14.56
CA PRO A 374 -10.92 -13.88 -13.61
C PRO A 374 -11.11 -14.79 -12.39
N ALA A 375 -10.56 -16.01 -12.41
CA ALA A 375 -10.65 -16.96 -11.30
C ALA A 375 -9.46 -16.92 -10.34
N GLU A 376 -8.40 -16.14 -10.64
CA GLU A 376 -7.18 -16.08 -9.83
C GLU A 376 -6.83 -14.65 -9.43
N ILE A 377 -6.23 -14.51 -8.24
CA ILE A 377 -5.58 -13.27 -7.82
C ILE A 377 -4.10 -13.48 -8.09
N LYS A 378 -3.60 -12.86 -9.16
CA LYS A 378 -2.21 -13.00 -9.60
C LYS A 378 -1.56 -11.65 -9.77
N ALA A 379 -0.39 -11.50 -9.16
CA ALA A 379 0.44 -10.32 -9.37
C ALA A 379 0.86 -10.20 -10.84
N VAL A 380 0.65 -9.02 -11.43
CA VAL A 380 1.03 -8.71 -12.81
C VAL A 380 1.62 -7.31 -12.83
N ARG A 381 2.86 -7.17 -13.31
CA ARG A 381 3.46 -5.86 -13.54
C ARG A 381 2.95 -5.28 -14.84
N TRP A 382 2.70 -3.98 -14.88
CA TRP A 382 2.30 -3.26 -16.10
C TRP A 382 3.27 -3.49 -17.26
N GLY A 383 4.57 -3.63 -16.95
CA GLY A 383 5.64 -3.89 -17.91
C GLY A 383 5.60 -5.26 -18.57
N GLU A 384 4.95 -6.28 -17.98
CA GLU A 384 4.94 -7.65 -18.49
C GLU A 384 4.31 -7.80 -19.88
N MET A 385 3.41 -6.87 -20.24
CA MET A 385 2.82 -6.76 -21.57
C MET A 385 3.88 -6.51 -22.66
N PHE A 386 4.98 -5.82 -22.34
CA PHE A 386 6.03 -5.39 -23.25
C PHE A 386 7.31 -6.25 -23.13
N GLU A 387 7.40 -7.05 -22.06
CA GLU A 387 8.55 -7.87 -21.68
C GLU A 387 8.35 -9.32 -22.09
#